data_AF-A0A2M8E918-F1
#
_entry.id   AF-A0A2M8E918-F1
#
_cell.length_a   1.000
_cell.length_b   1.000
_cell.length_c   1.000
_cell.angle_alpha   90.00
_cell.angle_beta   90.00
_cell.angle_gamma   90.00
#
_symmetry.space_group_name_H-M   'P 1'
#
loop_
_entity.id
_entity.type
_entity.pdbx_description
1 polymer ?
#
loop_
_entity_poly.entity_id
_entity_poly.type
_entity_poly.pdbx_seq_one_letter_code
_entity_poly.pdbx_strand_id
1 'polypeptide(L)'
;MWKVVQQIAKSGIRTEPAPDIGADAQAEASRIQAELLDILGQALTIREVDAGSCNGCELEINALGNPYYNLEGLGIRFVASPRHADMLLV
;
A
#
# COMPACT_ATOMS: atom_id res chain seq x y z
N MET A 1 0.13 5.82 -28.34
CA MET A 1 0.21 6.66 -27.13
C MET A 1 -0.96 7.62 -26.95
N TRP A 2 -1.40 8.36 -27.98
CA TRP A 2 -2.53 9.31 -27.88
C TRP A 2 -3.81 8.75 -27.22
N LYS A 3 -4.23 7.52 -27.58
CA LYS A 3 -5.40 6.86 -26.97
C LYS A 3 -5.26 6.63 -25.45
N VAL A 4 -4.05 6.32 -24.96
CA VAL A 4 -3.78 6.11 -23.52
C VAL A 4 -3.88 7.43 -22.76
N VAL A 5 -3.29 8.50 -23.30
CA VAL A 5 -3.38 9.84 -22.70
C VAL A 5 -4.83 10.33 -22.65
N GLN A 6 -5.59 10.15 -23.74
CA GLN A 6 -7.03 10.45 -23.76
C GLN A 6 -7.81 9.65 -22.70
N GLN A 7 -7.46 8.38 -22.51
CA GLN A 7 -8.10 7.52 -21.52
C GLN A 7 -7.74 7.92 -20.08
N ILE A 8 -6.50 8.33 -19.81
CA ILE A 8 -6.07 8.86 -18.50
C ILE A 8 -6.83 10.16 -18.20
N ALA A 9 -6.85 11.10 -19.16
CA ALA A 9 -7.56 12.37 -19.00
C ALA A 9 -9.07 12.17 -18.77
N LYS A 10 -9.69 11.20 -19.46
CA LYS A 10 -11.10 10.86 -19.27
C LYS A 10 -11.38 10.13 -17.94
N SER A 11 -10.46 9.27 -17.50
CA SER A 11 -10.66 8.43 -16.31
C SER A 11 -10.38 9.18 -15.01
N GLY A 12 -9.46 10.16 -15.03
CA GLY A 12 -9.04 10.92 -13.86
C GLY A 12 -8.29 10.08 -12.82
N ILE A 13 -8.03 10.68 -11.66
CA ILE A 13 -7.50 9.98 -10.48
C ILE A 13 -8.66 9.19 -9.87
N ARG A 14 -8.49 7.87 -9.76
CA ARG A 14 -9.50 6.94 -9.21
C ARG A 14 -9.29 6.62 -7.73
N THR A 15 -8.15 7.00 -7.19
CA THR A 15 -7.75 6.75 -5.83
C THR A 15 -8.58 7.60 -4.87
N GLU A 16 -9.07 6.98 -3.81
CA GLU A 16 -9.69 7.63 -2.68
C GLU A 16 -8.66 8.51 -1.94
N PRO A 17 -9.04 9.68 -1.40
CA PRO A 17 -8.15 10.42 -0.52
C PRO A 17 -7.72 9.54 0.67
N ALA A 18 -6.49 9.76 1.15
CA ALA A 18 -6.03 9.12 2.37
C ALA A 18 -6.98 9.44 3.55
N PRO A 19 -7.21 8.47 4.46
CA PRO A 19 -8.07 8.70 5.62
C PRO A 19 -7.50 9.81 6.49
N ASP A 20 -8.37 10.66 7.05
CA ASP A 20 -7.98 11.64 8.05
C ASP A 20 -7.73 10.94 9.38
N ILE A 21 -6.46 10.73 9.70
CA ILE A 21 -6.01 10.13 10.96
C ILE A 21 -5.66 11.18 12.02
N GLY A 22 -5.86 12.47 11.74
CA GLY A 22 -5.47 13.58 12.60
C GLY A 22 -3.99 13.98 12.48
N ALA A 23 -3.69 15.23 12.85
CA ALA A 23 -2.37 15.84 12.62
C ALA A 23 -1.22 15.11 13.35
N ASP A 24 -1.45 14.69 14.60
CA ASP A 24 -0.43 14.04 15.42
C ASP A 24 -0.06 12.66 14.84
N ALA A 25 -1.06 11.85 14.46
CA ALA A 25 -0.84 10.55 13.85
C ALA A 25 -0.20 10.68 12.46
N GLN A 26 -0.56 11.71 11.68
CA GLN A 26 0.05 11.99 10.38
C GLN A 26 1.54 12.35 10.50
N ALA A 27 1.89 13.16 11.51
CA ALA A 27 3.28 13.52 11.79
C ALA A 27 4.10 12.27 12.18
N GLU A 28 3.53 11.41 13.02
CA GLU A 28 4.15 10.17 13.43
C GLU A 28 4.31 9.17 12.27
N ALA A 29 3.28 9.00 11.44
CA ALA A 29 3.35 8.15 10.25
C ALA A 29 4.45 8.62 9.28
N SER A 30 4.56 9.94 9.08
CA SER A 30 5.60 10.53 8.22
C SER A 30 7.01 10.30 8.79
N ARG A 31 7.17 10.40 10.12
CA ARG A 31 8.43 10.10 10.80
C ARG A 31 8.82 8.63 10.63
N ILE A 32 7.90 7.70 10.89
CA ILE A 32 8.11 6.26 10.72
C ILE A 32 8.47 5.95 9.26
N GLN A 33 7.78 6.55 8.29
CA GLN A 33 8.06 6.34 6.88
C GLN A 33 9.47 6.82 6.49
N ALA A 34 9.91 7.97 7.03
CA ALA A 34 11.26 8.45 6.80
C ALA A 34 12.33 7.51 7.39
N GLU A 35 12.11 7.02 8.61
CA GLU A 35 13.01 6.05 9.26
C GLU A 35 13.07 4.72 8.49
N LEU A 36 11.92 4.21 8.03
CA LEU A 36 11.87 3.01 7.19
C LEU A 36 12.64 3.21 5.87
N LEU A 37 12.50 4.36 5.23
CA LEU A 37 13.22 4.65 3.99
C LEU A 37 14.74 4.77 4.21
N ASP A 38 15.19 5.31 5.34
CA ASP A 38 16.61 5.39 5.69
C ASP A 38 17.22 3.98 5.92
N ILE A 39 16.46 3.08 6.53
CA ILE A 39 16.90 1.71 6.83
C ILE A 39 16.83 0.81 5.60
N LEU A 40 15.70 0.81 4.89
CA LEU A 40 15.42 -0.13 3.80
C LEU A 40 15.87 0.39 2.43
N GLY A 41 15.92 1.71 2.24
CA GLY A 41 16.23 2.35 0.95
C GLY A 41 15.16 2.15 -0.13
N GLN A 42 14.02 1.54 0.20
CA GLN A 42 12.96 1.18 -0.73
C GLN A 42 11.59 1.12 -0.03
N ALA A 43 10.53 0.85 -0.80
CA ALA A 43 9.19 0.63 -0.29
C ALA A 43 9.15 -0.56 0.69
N LEU A 44 8.35 -0.45 1.76
CA LEU A 44 8.13 -1.52 2.73
C LEU A 44 7.42 -2.70 2.05
N THR A 45 8.03 -3.87 2.09
CA THR A 45 7.47 -5.08 1.49
C THR A 45 6.91 -6.03 2.55
N ILE A 46 5.63 -6.38 2.41
CA ILE A 46 4.90 -7.17 3.42
C ILE A 46 4.52 -8.53 2.82
N ARG A 47 4.74 -9.61 3.56
CA ARG A 47 4.11 -10.91 3.27
C ARG A 47 3.06 -11.21 4.32
N GLU A 48 1.80 -11.26 3.87
CA GLU A 48 0.69 -11.78 4.67
C GLU A 48 0.89 -13.30 4.94
N VAL A 49 0.45 -13.80 6.08
CA VAL A 49 0.58 -15.21 6.47
C VAL A 49 -0.72 -15.65 7.15
N ASP A 50 -1.62 -16.24 6.38
CA ASP A 50 -2.82 -16.89 6.91
C ASP A 50 -2.49 -17.99 7.93
N ALA A 51 -2.95 -17.78 9.18
CA ALA A 51 -2.79 -18.70 10.31
C ALA A 51 -4.11 -19.39 10.73
N GLY A 52 -5.12 -19.45 9.84
CA GLY A 52 -6.42 -20.06 10.10
C GLY A 52 -7.59 -19.10 9.90
N SER A 53 -7.63 -18.41 8.76
CA SER A 53 -8.55 -17.34 8.45
C SER A 53 -9.92 -17.81 7.93
N CYS A 54 -10.88 -16.88 7.97
CA CYS A 54 -12.16 -16.98 7.26
C CYS A 54 -12.13 -16.42 5.83
N ASN A 55 -10.94 -16.07 5.32
CA ASN A 55 -10.73 -15.41 4.02
C ASN A 55 -11.24 -13.96 3.94
N GLY A 56 -11.62 -13.35 5.08
CA GLY A 56 -12.11 -11.97 5.12
C GLY A 56 -10.97 -10.95 4.98
N CYS A 57 -9.94 -11.09 5.82
CA CYS A 57 -8.80 -10.18 5.85
C CYS A 57 -8.01 -10.19 4.53
N GLU A 58 -7.89 -11.36 3.90
CA GLU A 58 -7.20 -11.57 2.63
C GLU A 58 -7.90 -10.86 1.49
N LEU A 59 -9.23 -10.82 1.49
CA LEU A 59 -10.01 -10.05 0.51
C LEU A 59 -9.74 -8.55 0.67
N GLU A 60 -9.72 -8.05 1.90
CA GLU A 60 -9.40 -6.64 2.18
C GLU A 60 -7.94 -6.30 1.82
N ILE A 61 -6.99 -7.16 2.18
CA ILE A 61 -5.57 -7.02 1.82
C ILE A 61 -5.38 -6.97 0.30
N ASN A 62 -6.07 -7.86 -0.43
CA ASN A 62 -6.07 -7.80 -1.89
C ASN A 62 -6.71 -6.52 -2.43
N ALA A 63 -7.78 -6.03 -1.79
CA ALA A 63 -8.41 -4.78 -2.18
C ALA A 63 -7.45 -3.59 -2.04
N LEU A 64 -6.61 -3.54 -1.00
CA LEU A 64 -5.63 -2.46 -0.82
C LEU A 64 -4.66 -2.28 -2.01
N GLY A 65 -4.40 -3.35 -2.77
CA GLY A 65 -3.55 -3.30 -3.96
C GLY A 65 -4.23 -2.73 -5.20
N ASN A 66 -5.53 -2.45 -5.16
CA ASN A 66 -6.24 -1.89 -6.31
C ASN A 66 -5.99 -0.37 -6.44
N PRO A 67 -6.29 0.25 -7.61
CA PRO A 67 -6.10 1.68 -7.81
C PRO A 67 -7.00 2.59 -6.96
N TYR A 68 -8.06 2.04 -6.35
CA TYR A 68 -8.99 2.79 -5.51
C TYR A 68 -8.34 3.12 -4.16
N TYR A 69 -7.63 2.15 -3.54
CA TYR A 69 -6.89 2.40 -2.30
C TYR A 69 -5.41 2.76 -2.53
N ASN A 70 -4.81 2.26 -3.61
CA ASN A 70 -3.46 2.57 -4.08
C ASN A 70 -2.40 2.54 -2.95
N LEU A 71 -2.34 1.45 -2.20
CA LEU A 71 -1.37 1.28 -1.11
C LEU A 71 0.09 1.45 -1.58
N GLU A 72 0.39 1.02 -2.81
CA GLU A 72 1.72 1.17 -3.40
C GLU A 72 2.12 2.65 -3.57
N GLY A 73 1.16 3.56 -3.77
CA GLY A 73 1.40 4.99 -3.81
C GLY A 73 1.92 5.57 -2.48
N LEU A 74 1.71 4.85 -1.37
CA LEU A 74 2.24 5.19 -0.04
C LEU A 74 3.60 4.53 0.24
N GLY A 75 4.17 3.79 -0.72
CA GLY A 75 5.45 3.10 -0.55
C GLY A 75 5.36 1.81 0.26
N ILE A 76 4.20 1.15 0.22
CA ILE A 76 3.95 -0.14 0.88
C ILE A 76 3.43 -1.13 -0.17
N ARG A 77 3.96 -2.35 -0.22
CA ARG A 77 3.48 -3.38 -1.17
C ARG A 77 3.43 -4.77 -0.56
N PHE A 78 2.50 -5.59 -1.04
CA PHE A 78 2.45 -7.00 -0.70
C PHE A 78 3.30 -7.85 -1.65
N VAL A 79 4.04 -8.82 -1.12
CA VAL A 79 4.88 -9.74 -1.88
C VAL A 79 4.45 -11.19 -1.68
N ALA A 80 4.60 -12.01 -2.72
CA ALA A 80 4.18 -13.40 -2.68
C ALA A 80 5.14 -14.33 -1.90
N SER A 81 6.41 -13.95 -1.75
CA SER A 81 7.44 -14.80 -1.11
C SER A 81 8.00 -14.13 0.14
N PRO A 82 8.12 -14.85 1.27
CA PRO A 82 8.75 -14.32 2.48
C PRO A 82 10.23 -13.97 2.27
N ARG A 83 10.90 -14.54 1.25
CA ARG A 83 12.27 -14.16 0.89
C ARG A 83 12.42 -12.74 0.37
N HIS A 84 11.31 -12.11 -0.04
CA HIS A 84 11.29 -10.75 -0.56
C HIS A 84 10.54 -9.80 0.36
N ALA A 85 10.24 -10.22 1.59
CA ALA A 85 9.46 -9.46 2.56
C ALA A 85 10.37 -8.88 3.64
N ASP A 86 10.13 -7.61 3.98
CA ASP A 86 10.75 -6.93 5.12
C ASP A 86 9.93 -7.16 6.40
N MET A 87 8.62 -7.40 6.26
CA MET A 87 7.67 -7.60 7.35
C MET A 87 6.71 -8.77 7.06
N LEU A 88 6.34 -9.49 8.12
CA LEU A 88 5.23 -10.44 8.09
C LEU A 88 3.99 -9.81 8.71
N LEU A 89 2.85 -9.94 8.03
CA LEU A 89 1.52 -9.63 8.56
C LEU A 89 0.82 -10.97 8.79
N VAL A 90 0.39 -11.26 10.02
CA VAL A 90 -0.22 -12.55 10.41
C VAL A 90 -1.66 -12.31 10.82
#